data_AF-D5ZWF9-F1
#
_entry.id   AF-D5ZWF9-F1
#
_cell.length_a   1.000
_cell.length_b   1.000
_cell.length_c   1.000
_cell.angle_alpha   90.00
_cell.angle_beta   90.00
_cell.angle_gamma   90.00
#
_symmetry.space_group_name_H-M   'P 1'
#
loop_
_entity.id
_entity.type
_entity.pdbx_description
1 polymer ?
#
loop_
_entity_poly.entity_id
_entity_poly.type
_entity_poly.pdbx_seq_one_letter_code
_entity_poly.pdbx_strand_id
1 'polypeptide(L)' 'MSERKPYPSDLSDEQWSLIEPVITAWKDRHRSVSGHQGAYDMREIVNAIL' A
#
# COMPACT_ATOMS: atom_id res chain seq x y z
N MET A 1 -21.86 -2.12 4.88
CA MET A 1 -20.46 -1.65 4.93
C MET A 1 -20.45 -0.31 4.25
N SER A 2 -20.06 0.75 4.96
CA SER A 2 -19.99 2.08 4.34
C SER A 2 -18.91 2.06 3.28
N GLU A 3 -19.23 2.54 2.08
CA GLU A 3 -18.29 2.62 0.98
C GLU A 3 -17.14 3.57 1.38
N ARG A 4 -15.89 3.14 1.15
CA ARG A 4 -14.70 3.92 1.48
C ARG A 4 -14.75 5.21 0.65
N LYS A 5 -14.54 6.36 1.28
CA LYS A 5 -14.39 7.61 0.55
C LYS A 5 -13.10 7.54 -0.29
N PRO A 6 -13.16 7.75 -1.62
CA PRO A 6 -11.99 7.67 -2.47
C PRO A 6 -10.97 8.76 -2.12
N TYR A 7 -9.70 8.46 -2.30
CA TYR A 7 -8.62 9.43 -2.24
C TYR A 7 -8.43 10.06 -3.62
N PRO A 8 -8.08 11.36 -3.71
CA PRO A 8 -7.74 12.00 -4.99
C PRO A 8 -6.60 11.31 -5.74
N SER A 9 -5.77 10.55 -5.04
CA SER A 9 -4.61 9.81 -5.54
C SER A 9 -4.80 8.30 -5.54
N ASP A 10 -6.06 7.83 -5.51
CA ASP A 10 -6.36 6.42 -5.71
C ASP A 10 -5.75 5.94 -7.05
N LEU A 11 -4.89 4.93 -6.94
CA LEU A 11 -4.21 4.35 -8.09
C LEU A 11 -5.13 3.37 -8.82
N SER A 12 -5.09 3.39 -10.15
CA SER A 12 -5.64 2.31 -10.96
C SER A 12 -4.87 1.01 -10.74
N ASP A 13 -5.45 -0.13 -11.11
CA ASP A 13 -4.77 -1.42 -11.00
C ASP A 13 -3.48 -1.46 -11.83
N GLU A 14 -3.47 -0.81 -12.99
CA GLU A 14 -2.30 -0.68 -13.85
C GLU A 14 -1.19 0.14 -13.18
N GLN A 15 -1.55 1.27 -12.56
CA GLN A 15 -0.58 2.10 -11.82
C GLN A 15 -0.04 1.37 -10.60
N TRP A 16 -0.90 0.64 -9.87
CA TRP A 16 -0.50 -0.18 -8.73
C TRP A 16 0.49 -1.27 -9.14
N SER A 17 0.23 -1.97 -10.25
CA SER A 17 1.10 -3.05 -10.77
C SER A 17 2.53 -2.60 -11.05
N LEU A 18 2.73 -1.32 -11.39
CA LEU A 18 4.06 -0.76 -11.63
C LEU A 18 4.86 -0.53 -10.33
N ILE A 19 4.19 -0.19 -9.23
CA ILE A 19 4.85 0.21 -7.98
C ILE A 19 4.86 -0.89 -6.90
N GLU A 20 3.88 -1.78 -6.91
CA GLU A 20 3.72 -2.87 -5.93
C GLU A 20 4.98 -3.73 -5.81
N PRO A 21 5.66 -4.15 -6.90
CA PRO A 21 6.85 -4.98 -6.79
C PRO A 21 7.99 -4.28 -6.07
N VAL A 22 8.14 -2.97 -6.26
CA VAL A 22 9.18 -2.15 -5.63
C VAL A 22 8.93 -2.06 -4.12
N ILE A 23 7.69 -1.77 -3.73
CA ILE A 23 7.32 -1.63 -2.31
C ILE A 23 7.42 -2.97 -1.59
N THR A 24 6.97 -4.06 -2.23
CA THR A 24 7.04 -5.42 -1.68
C THR A 24 8.50 -5.84 -1.47
N ALA A 25 9.35 -5.64 -2.48
CA ALA A 25 10.78 -5.94 -2.35
C ALA A 25 11.47 -5.12 -1.25
N TRP A 26 11.06 -3.86 -1.05
CA TRP A 26 11.56 -3.04 0.05
C TRP A 26 11.12 -3.59 1.42
N LYS A 27 9.85 -3.96 1.59
CA LYS A 27 9.32 -4.55 2.84
C LYS A 27 10.02 -5.85 3.22
N ASP A 28 10.28 -6.72 2.24
CA ASP A 28 10.96 -8.00 2.48
C ASP A 28 12.38 -7.82 3.02
N ARG A 29 13.07 -6.76 2.57
CA ARG A 29 14.39 -6.37 3.08
C ARG A 29 14.32 -5.67 4.43
N HIS A 30 13.22 -4.99 4.72
CA HIS A 30 13.02 -4.18 5.93
C HIS A 30 11.89 -4.72 6.80
N ARG A 31 11.97 -6.00 7.15
CA ARG A 31 10.98 -6.63 8.03
C ARG A 31 11.04 -6.02 9.43
N SER A 32 9.87 -5.80 10.02
CA SER A 32 9.74 -5.33 11.40
C SER A 32 10.42 -6.32 12.35
N VAL A 33 11.22 -5.79 13.28
CA VAL A 33 11.90 -6.57 14.32
C VAL A 33 10.91 -7.29 15.25
N SER A 34 9.69 -6.77 15.39
CA SER A 34 8.62 -7.38 16.18
C SER A 34 7.68 -8.27 15.35
N GLY A 35 7.92 -8.38 14.05
CA GLY A 35 7.01 -9.08 13.11
C GLY A 35 5.70 -8.33 12.83
N HIS A 36 5.47 -7.17 13.45
CA HIS A 36 4.27 -6.39 13.23
C HIS A 36 4.11 -6.01 11.75
N GLN A 37 3.04 -6.50 11.13
CA GLN A 37 2.54 -6.04 9.85
C GLN A 37 1.45 -5.01 10.15
N GLY A 38 1.56 -3.80 9.61
CA GLY A 38 0.59 -2.73 9.86
C GLY A 38 -0.86 -3.14 9.57
N ALA A 39 -1.82 -2.40 10.11
CA ALA A 39 -3.24 -2.74 10.03
C ALA A 39 -3.89 -2.50 8.65
N TYR A 40 -3.16 -1.92 7.70
CA TYR A 40 -3.68 -1.51 6.40
C TYR A 40 -2.89 -2.14 5.27
N ASP A 41 -3.58 -2.39 4.16
CA ASP A 41 -2.95 -2.80 2.91
C ASP A 41 -2.02 -1.70 2.40
N MET A 42 -0.93 -2.10 1.75
CA MET A 42 0.05 -1.14 1.25
C MET A 42 -0.55 -0.20 0.19
N ARG A 43 -1.47 -0.70 -0.62
CA ARG A 43 -2.19 0.13 -1.60
C ARG A 43 -3.00 1.24 -0.94
N GLU A 44 -3.68 0.93 0.16
CA GLU A 44 -4.45 1.92 0.91
C GLU A 44 -3.56 3.02 1.47
N ILE A 45 -2.37 2.66 1.97
CA ILE A 45 -1.37 3.63 2.46
C ILE A 45 -0.87 4.52 1.31
N VAL A 46 -0.55 3.94 0.16
CA VAL A 46 -0.06 4.71 -0.99
C VAL A 46 -1.13 5.65 -1.53
N ASN A 47 -2.36 5.16 -1.67
CA ASN A 47 -3.50 5.98 -2.08
C ASN A 47 -3.76 7.15 -1.12
N ALA A 48 -3.33 7.08 0.15
CA ALA A 48 -3.50 8.16 1.13
C ALA A 48 -2.38 9.21 1.11
N ILE A 49 -1.22 8.90 0.52
CA ILE A 49 0.01 9.71 0.59
C ILE A 49 0.28 10.47 -0.72
N LEU A 50 0.04 9.83 -1.87
CA LEU A 50 0.25 10.44 -3.19
C LEU A 50 -0.76 11.56 -3.46
#